data_AF-A0AAW9IGN3-F1
#
_entry.id   AF-A0AAW9IGN3-F1
#
_cell.length_a   1.000
_cell.length_b   1.000
_cell.length_c   1.000
_cell.angle_alpha   90.00
_cell.angle_beta   90.00
_cell.angle_gamma   90.00
#
_symmetry.space_group_name_H-M   'P 1'
#
loop_
_entity.id
_entity.type
_entity.pdbx_description
1 polymer ?
#
loop_
_entity_poly.entity_id
_entity_poly.type
_entity_poly.pdbx_seq_one_letter_code
_entity_poly.pdbx_strand_id
1 'polypeptide(L)' 'NGIEEAFLKQLTEALEARELIKIKVLENSGLAAREASNYICEKIGCEGIQAIGSKIVLYKKSSKKPKIEVPNK' A
#
# COMPACT_ATOMS: atom_id res chain seq x y z
N ASN A 1 14.12 -1.52 -11.13
CA ASN A 1 12.93 -2.40 -11.12
C ASN A 1 11.96 -1.87 -10.07
N GLY A 2 10.90 -1.14 -10.45
CA GLY A 2 10.22 -0.12 -9.60
C GLY A 2 9.66 -0.49 -8.21
N ILE A 3 9.69 -1.74 -7.76
CA ILE A 3 9.36 -2.15 -6.38
C ILE A 3 10.63 -2.69 -5.70
N GLU A 4 11.54 -1.77 -5.38
CA GLU A 4 12.81 -2.07 -4.72
C GLU A 4 12.64 -1.99 -3.19
N GLU A 5 13.58 -2.55 -2.45
CA GLU A 5 13.52 -2.59 -0.98
C GLU A 5 13.43 -1.19 -0.35
N ALA A 6 14.12 -0.21 -0.95
CA ALA A 6 14.04 1.19 -0.53
C ALA A 6 12.61 1.76 -0.66
N PHE A 7 11.90 1.43 -1.75
CA PHE A 7 10.51 1.84 -1.95
C PHE A 7 9.58 1.18 -0.93
N LEU A 8 9.76 -0.12 -0.67
CA LEU A 8 8.96 -0.85 0.33
C LEU A 8 9.16 -0.27 1.75
N LYS A 9 10.39 0.13 2.08
CA LYS A 9 10.70 0.78 3.35
C LYS A 9 9.99 2.14 3.47
N GLN A 10 10.10 2.99 2.44
CA GLN A 10 9.39 4.27 2.41
C GLN A 10 7.88 4.11 2.55
N LEU A 11 7.31 3.11 1.86
CA LEU A 11 5.89 2.83 1.92
C LEU A 11 5.46 2.38 3.32
N THR A 12 6.29 1.56 3.98
CA THR A 12 6.06 1.09 5.36
C THR A 12 6.07 2.25 6.35
N GLU A 13 7.07 3.14 6.26
CA GLU A 13 7.16 4.32 7.13
C GLU A 13 5.96 5.27 6.91
N ALA A 14 5.57 5.46 5.66
CA ALA A 14 4.45 6.31 5.33
C ALA A 14 3.12 5.70 5.82
N LEU A 15 2.92 4.37 5.69
CA LEU A 15 1.77 3.67 6.24
C LEU A 15 1.76 3.70 7.76
N GLU A 16 2.90 3.59 8.44
CA GLU A 16 2.95 3.69 9.90
C GLU A 16 2.54 5.09 10.40
N ALA A 17 2.80 6.14 9.61
CA ALA A 17 2.46 7.52 9.95
C ALA A 17 1.02 7.93 9.61
N ARG A 18 0.43 7.34 8.55
CA ARG A 18 -0.86 7.77 7.96
C ARG A 18 -1.93 6.69 7.92
N GLU A 19 -1.55 5.44 8.10
CA GLU A 19 -2.34 4.20 8.04
C GLU A 19 -2.99 3.90 6.69
N LEU A 20 -3.27 4.91 5.88
CA LEU A 20 -3.87 4.80 4.56
C LEU A 20 -3.07 5.59 3.54
N ILE A 21 -2.69 4.94 2.44
CA ILE A 21 -1.92 5.56 1.36
C ILE A 21 -2.50 5.20 0.01
N LYS A 22 -2.47 6.16 -0.91
CA LYS A 22 -2.81 5.97 -2.32
C LYS A 22 -1.55 6.15 -3.17
N ILE A 23 -1.20 5.14 -3.94
CA ILE A 23 -0.07 5.19 -4.87
C ILE A 23 -0.53 4.93 -6.30
N LYS A 24 0.23 5.45 -7.26
CA LYS A 24 0.02 5.23 -8.69
C LYS A 24 1.03 4.21 -9.19
N VAL A 25 0.54 3.17 -9.83
CA VAL A 25 1.32 2.23 -10.62
C VAL A 25 1.59 2.87 -11.99
N LEU A 26 2.85 2.92 -12.38
CA LEU A 26 3.22 3.52 -13.66
C LEU A 26 2.86 2.57 -14.81
N GLU A 27 2.40 3.11 -15.94
CA GLU A 27 1.97 2.32 -17.10
C GLU A 27 3.12 1.53 -17.73
N ASN A 28 4.35 2.02 -17.60
CA ASN A 28 5.56 1.32 -18.03
C ASN A 28 6.06 0.23 -17.07
N SER A 29 5.36 0.00 -15.95
CA SER A 29 5.78 -1.02 -14.97
C SER A 29 5.52 -2.45 -15.43
N GLY A 30 4.64 -2.65 -16.42
CA GLY A 30 4.22 -3.97 -16.87
C GLY A 30 3.34 -4.74 -15.87
N LEU A 31 2.98 -4.12 -14.73
CA LEU A 31 2.15 -4.74 -13.70
C LEU A 31 0.75 -4.12 -13.69
N ALA A 32 -0.28 -4.95 -13.54
CA ALA A 32 -1.60 -4.43 -13.22
C ALA A 32 -1.61 -3.88 -11.79
N ALA A 33 -2.44 -2.87 -11.55
CA ALA A 33 -2.56 -2.23 -10.24
C ALA A 33 -2.82 -3.25 -9.12
N ARG A 34 -3.66 -4.25 -9.39
CA ARG A 34 -3.99 -5.30 -8.43
C ARG A 34 -2.81 -6.24 -8.13
N GLU A 35 -2.00 -6.57 -9.13
CA GLU A 35 -0.80 -7.40 -8.93
C GLU A 35 0.25 -6.66 -8.10
N ALA A 36 0.48 -5.38 -8.42
CA ALA A 36 1.37 -4.53 -7.63
C ALA A 36 0.88 -4.41 -6.17
N SER A 37 -0.42 -4.27 -5.96
CA SER A 37 -1.00 -4.26 -4.61
C SER A 37 -0.71 -5.57 -3.88
N ASN A 38 -1.00 -6.72 -4.49
CA ASN A 38 -0.77 -8.03 -3.85
C ASN A 38 0.71 -8.22 -3.49
N TYR A 39 1.62 -7.89 -4.40
CA TYR A 39 3.05 -8.00 -4.17
C TYR A 39 3.52 -7.12 -3.01
N ILE A 40 3.05 -5.87 -2.94
CA ILE A 40 3.37 -4.96 -1.84
C ILE A 40 2.81 -5.50 -0.53
N CYS A 41 1.54 -5.91 -0.51
CA CYS A 41 0.86 -6.46 0.65
C CYS A 41 1.58 -7.68 1.22
N GLU A 42 2.05 -8.60 0.36
CA GLU A 42 2.82 -9.78 0.76
C GLU A 42 4.15 -9.41 1.43
N LYS A 43 4.82 -8.35 0.95
CA LYS A 43 6.13 -7.94 1.47
C LYS A 43 6.06 -7.16 2.78
N ILE A 44 5.08 -6.27 2.94
CA ILE A 44 5.03 -5.36 4.10
C ILE A 44 3.88 -5.66 5.06
N GLY A 45 3.02 -6.64 4.76
CA GLY A 45 1.87 -7.01 5.59
C GLY A 45 0.85 -5.88 5.69
N CYS A 46 0.51 -5.27 4.56
CA CYS A 46 -0.59 -4.29 4.46
C CYS A 46 -1.78 -4.90 3.72
N GLU A 47 -2.93 -4.24 3.78
CA GLU A 47 -4.16 -4.64 3.10
C GLU A 47 -4.41 -3.75 1.89
N GLY A 48 -4.68 -4.36 0.73
CA GLY A 48 -5.13 -3.66 -0.46
C GLY A 48 -6.62 -3.37 -0.38
N ILE A 49 -6.98 -2.12 -0.16
CA ILE A 49 -8.40 -1.70 -0.02
C ILE A 49 -9.07 -1.57 -1.38
N GLN A 50 -8.38 -0.95 -2.33
CA GLN A 50 -8.98 -0.68 -3.64
C GLN A 50 -7.91 -0.52 -4.73
N ALA A 51 -8.22 -1.01 -5.93
CA ALA A 51 -7.46 -0.75 -7.14
C ALA A 51 -8.40 -0.19 -8.22
N ILE A 52 -8.21 1.07 -8.62
CA ILE A 52 -9.00 1.74 -9.67
C ILE A 52 -8.04 2.27 -10.74
N GLY A 53 -8.18 1.73 -11.96
CA GLY A 53 -7.27 2.03 -13.06
C GLY A 53 -5.82 1.72 -12.65
N SER A 54 -4.96 2.73 -12.70
CA SER A 54 -3.55 2.64 -12.28
C SER A 54 -3.31 3.03 -10.82
N LYS A 55 -4.34 3.34 -10.03
CA LYS A 55 -4.19 3.77 -8.63
C LYS A 55 -4.56 2.64 -7.69
N ILE A 56 -3.76 2.46 -6.63
CA ILE A 56 -4.06 1.53 -5.54
C ILE A 56 -4.09 2.25 -4.20
N VAL A 57 -4.98 1.78 -3.33
CA VAL A 57 -5.15 2.24 -1.96
C VAL A 57 -4.75 1.10 -1.03
N LEU A 58 -3.78 1.37 -0.17
CA LEU A 58 -3.24 0.43 0.78
C LEU A 58 -3.51 0.93 2.20
N TYR A 59 -3.87 0.01 3.08
CA TYR A 59 -4.10 0.27 4.50
C TYR A 59 -3.19 -0.62 5.36
N LYS A 60 -2.64 -0.07 6.42
CA LYS A 60 -2.01 -0.85 7.49
C LYS A 60 -2.22 -0.13 8.80
N LYS A 61 -2.75 -0.85 9.80
CA LYS A 61 -2.92 -0.30 11.15
C LYS A 61 -1.57 0.12 11.73
N SER A 62 -1.49 1.34 12.24
CA SER A 62 -0.27 1.85 12.87
C SER A 62 -0.01 1.09 14.16
N SER A 63 1.22 0.66 14.36
CA SER A 63 1.63 -0.02 15.60
C SER A 63 1.81 0.96 16.75
N LYS A 64 2.16 2.21 16.44
CA LYS A 64 2.47 3.24 17.44
C LYS A 64 1.26 4.08 17.85
N LYS A 65 0.48 4.55 16.87
CA LYS A 65 -0.62 5.49 17.10
C LYS A 65 -1.74 5.25 16.09
N PRO A 66 -2.62 4.26 16.33
CA PRO A 66 -3.76 4.04 15.47
C PRO A 66 -4.70 5.25 15.51
N LYS A 67 -5.02 5.81 14.34
CA LYS A 67 -5.90 6.95 14.14
C LYS A 67 -7.16 6.58 13.36
N ILE A 68 -7.07 5.59 12.48
CA ILE A 68 -8.19 5.10 11.69
C ILE A 68 -8.92 4.01 12.48
N GLU A 69 -10.12 4.34 12.94
CA GLU A 69 -11.08 3.36 13.45
C GLU A 69 -11.78 2.71 12.26
N VAL A 70 -11.45 1.45 11.98
CA VAL A 70 -12.13 0.68 10.95
C VAL A 70 -13.47 0.23 11.55
N PRO A 71 -14.62 0.54 10.93
CA PRO A 71 -15.90 0.09 11.44
C PRO A 71 -15.93 -1.44 11.43
N ASN A 72 -16.04 -2.04 12.62
CA ASN A 72 -16.32 -3.47 12.73
C ASN A 72 -17.72 -3.73 12.19
N LYS A 73 -17.81 -4.68 11.28
CA LYS A 73 -19.07 -5.09 10.64
C LYS A 73 -19.92 -5.92 11.58
#